data_AF-A0A840Q034-F1
#
_entry.id   AF-A0A840Q034-F1
#
_cell.length_a   1.000
_cell.length_b   1.000
_cell.length_c   1.000
_cell.angle_alpha   90.00
_cell.angle_beta   90.00
_cell.angle_gamma   90.00
#
_symmetry.space_group_name_H-M   'P 1'
#
loop_
_entity.id
_entity.type
_entity.pdbx_description
1 polymer ?
#
loop_
_entity_poly.entity_id
_entity_poly.type
_entity_poly.pdbx_seq_one_letter_code
_entity_poly.pdbx_strand_id
1 'polypeptide(L)'
;MTDDPRAALLAAANSGDDAQSALRALRHALAWSACAVGSAQRIEVTDPAAIELVIALDDAFAEVDGLLEQVPGLAEAAVAGVEVTEYLNRQAGTLTNLADLITVARREHEALASVEAELRESGEEHTRILGEIDELRRLERLRDALPALREQHESLNRRLEAMVSPVAEAERALYETADKVVLLSAERLADLDERIQQVLAKLQRSEADWAEQDRLRADAETKLRQKNAEYEKLRTEREGVLAALRQHAEIDGDLLDRIAAARDGTALDRVRSVVTDIKASLDQVDAALRDALDRYVRFVEENRKVLPWRDEP
;
A
#
# COMPACT_ATOMS: atom_id res chain seq x y z
N MET A 1 10.22 99.59 -46.55
CA MET A 1 11.12 98.55 -47.09
C MET A 1 11.46 97.67 -45.92
N THR A 2 11.03 96.41 -45.95
CA THR A 2 11.30 95.42 -44.90
C THR A 2 12.77 95.07 -44.93
N ASP A 3 13.53 95.59 -43.96
CA ASP A 3 14.91 95.23 -43.65
C ASP A 3 14.93 93.79 -43.11
N ASP A 4 14.76 92.79 -43.98
CA ASP A 4 15.07 91.41 -43.64
C ASP A 4 16.59 91.21 -43.81
N PRO A 5 17.35 91.15 -42.70
CA PRO A 5 18.80 91.05 -42.77
C PRO A 5 19.26 89.74 -43.42
N ARG A 6 18.43 88.68 -43.41
CA ARG A 6 18.71 87.41 -44.08
C ARG A 6 18.61 87.54 -45.60
N ALA A 7 17.58 88.22 -46.10
CA ALA A 7 17.43 88.49 -47.53
C ALA A 7 18.55 89.41 -48.04
N ALA A 8 18.95 90.40 -47.23
CA ALA A 8 20.06 91.30 -47.55
C ALA A 8 21.44 90.59 -47.56
N LEU A 9 21.67 89.65 -46.64
CA LEU A 9 22.85 88.79 -46.64
C LEU A 9 22.97 87.96 -47.93
N LEU A 10 21.89 87.26 -48.31
CA LEU A 10 21.87 86.41 -49.50
C LEU A 10 22.04 87.24 -50.79
N ALA A 11 21.48 88.45 -50.83
CA ALA A 11 21.68 89.36 -51.95
C ALA A 11 23.13 89.84 -52.07
N ALA A 12 23.78 90.18 -50.94
CA ALA A 12 25.17 90.61 -50.91
C ALA A 12 26.16 89.46 -51.21
N ALA A 13 25.86 88.23 -50.79
CA ALA A 13 26.68 87.06 -51.12
C ALA A 13 26.63 86.71 -52.62
N ASN A 14 25.53 87.05 -53.30
CA ASN A 14 25.33 86.77 -54.72
C ASN A 14 25.77 87.93 -55.65
N SER A 15 26.19 89.09 -55.12
CA SER A 15 26.48 90.29 -55.93
C SER A 15 27.88 90.34 -56.55
N GLY A 16 28.75 89.36 -56.26
CA GLY A 16 30.08 89.21 -56.87
C GLY A 16 31.20 88.95 -55.85
N ASP A 17 32.35 88.50 -56.33
CA ASP A 17 33.53 88.09 -55.54
C ASP A 17 34.44 89.28 -55.15
N ASP A 18 33.90 90.50 -55.08
CA ASP A 18 34.67 91.68 -54.71
C ASP A 18 34.71 91.91 -53.19
N ALA A 19 35.79 92.53 -52.71
CA ALA A 19 36.01 92.76 -51.27
C ALA A 19 34.90 93.62 -50.62
N GLN A 20 34.23 94.47 -51.42
CA GLN A 20 33.12 95.30 -50.95
C GLN A 20 31.82 94.50 -50.76
N SER A 21 31.52 93.53 -51.64
CA SER A 21 30.40 92.60 -51.46
C SER A 21 30.63 91.69 -50.27
N ALA A 22 31.86 91.21 -50.06
CA ALA A 22 32.24 90.43 -48.89
C ALA A 22 32.02 91.22 -47.57
N LEU A 23 32.43 92.49 -47.50
CA LEU A 23 32.18 93.34 -46.33
C LEU A 23 30.68 93.63 -46.09
N ARG A 24 29.89 93.78 -47.16
CA ARG A 24 28.43 93.94 -47.04
C ARG A 24 27.76 92.67 -46.54
N ALA A 25 28.17 91.51 -47.06
CA ALA A 25 27.70 90.21 -46.59
C ALA A 25 28.04 90.02 -45.11
N LEU A 26 29.28 90.30 -44.69
CA LEU A 26 29.70 90.26 -43.29
C LEU A 26 28.83 91.16 -42.39
N ARG A 27 28.56 92.41 -42.82
CA ARG A 27 27.70 93.35 -42.08
C ARG A 27 26.27 92.80 -41.91
N HIS A 28 25.70 92.24 -42.97
CA HIS A 28 24.34 91.66 -42.91
C HIS A 28 24.29 90.37 -42.10
N ALA A 29 25.35 89.56 -42.14
CA ALA A 29 25.48 88.37 -41.31
C ALA A 29 25.50 88.75 -39.82
N LEU A 30 26.33 89.71 -39.43
CA LEU A 30 26.39 90.21 -38.06
C LEU A 30 25.05 90.80 -37.59
N ALA A 31 24.37 91.56 -38.45
CA ALA A 31 23.05 92.13 -38.15
C ALA A 31 21.98 91.03 -37.97
N TRP A 32 22.00 89.99 -38.82
CA TRP A 32 21.08 88.86 -38.72
C TRP A 32 21.35 88.03 -37.46
N SER A 33 22.62 87.71 -37.18
CA SER A 33 23.03 86.98 -35.98
C SER A 33 22.63 87.73 -34.70
N ALA A 34 22.85 89.05 -34.64
CA ALA A 34 22.41 89.86 -33.50
C ALA A 34 20.88 89.83 -33.30
N CYS A 35 20.11 89.88 -34.40
CA CYS A 35 18.65 89.75 -34.34
C CYS A 35 18.21 88.35 -33.89
N ALA A 36 18.86 87.29 -34.38
CA ALA A 36 18.56 85.91 -34.02
C ALA A 36 18.82 85.67 -32.52
N VAL A 37 19.98 86.09 -32.00
CA VAL A 37 20.31 85.99 -30.57
C VAL A 37 19.35 86.82 -29.71
N GLY A 38 19.02 88.04 -30.13
CA GLY A 38 18.05 88.89 -29.41
C GLY A 38 16.63 88.34 -29.39
N SER A 39 16.24 87.59 -30.42
CA SER A 39 14.95 86.89 -30.45
C SER A 39 14.93 85.66 -29.55
N ALA A 40 16.07 84.98 -29.41
CA ALA A 40 16.19 83.79 -28.59
C ALA A 40 16.26 84.05 -27.08
N GLN A 41 16.78 85.22 -26.66
CA GLN A 41 16.72 85.66 -25.25
C GLN A 41 15.29 85.79 -24.71
N ARG A 42 14.27 85.79 -25.58
CA ARG A 42 12.85 85.89 -25.20
C ARG A 42 12.18 84.51 -25.02
N ILE A 43 12.90 83.43 -25.27
CA ILE A 43 12.40 82.05 -25.11
C ILE A 43 12.62 81.64 -23.64
N GLU A 44 11.57 81.15 -22.97
CA GLU A 44 11.66 80.67 -21.59
C GLU A 44 12.65 79.52 -21.45
N VAL A 45 13.51 79.61 -20.43
CA VAL A 45 14.80 78.90 -20.25
C VAL A 45 14.68 77.39 -19.96
N THR A 46 13.48 76.80 -20.11
CA THR A 46 13.24 75.36 -19.89
C THR A 46 13.03 74.56 -21.18
N ASP A 47 13.10 75.19 -22.35
CA ASP A 47 12.92 74.51 -23.63
C ASP A 47 14.23 73.78 -24.03
N PRO A 48 14.22 72.48 -24.40
CA PRO A 48 15.35 71.83 -25.07
C PRO A 48 15.88 72.64 -26.27
N ALA A 49 15.04 73.46 -26.92
CA ALA A 49 15.46 74.40 -27.95
C ALA A 49 16.48 75.46 -27.46
N ALA A 50 16.46 75.84 -26.18
CA ALA A 50 17.43 76.76 -25.59
C ALA A 50 18.81 76.09 -25.44
N ILE A 51 18.85 74.79 -25.12
CA ILE A 51 20.10 74.03 -25.04
C ILE A 51 20.70 73.83 -26.44
N GLU A 52 19.88 73.42 -27.42
CA GLU A 52 20.31 73.28 -28.82
C GLU A 52 20.83 74.60 -29.39
N LEU A 53 20.19 75.72 -29.04
CA LEU A 53 20.66 77.04 -29.43
C LEU A 53 22.01 77.39 -28.81
N VAL A 54 22.23 77.10 -27.52
CA VAL A 54 23.53 77.36 -26.87
C VAL A 54 24.63 76.52 -27.51
N ILE A 55 24.35 75.26 -27.86
CA ILE A 55 25.29 74.41 -28.60
C ILE A 55 25.61 75.01 -29.98
N ALA A 56 24.59 75.40 -30.75
CA ALA A 56 24.79 76.01 -32.06
C ALA A 56 25.52 77.36 -31.97
N LEU A 57 25.35 78.09 -30.88
CA LEU A 57 26.04 79.34 -30.60
C LEU A 57 27.52 79.08 -30.23
N ASP A 58 27.80 78.06 -29.42
CA ASP A 58 29.16 77.61 -29.07
C ASP A 58 29.94 77.20 -30.34
N ASP A 59 29.32 76.38 -31.20
CA ASP A 59 29.89 75.98 -32.49
C ASP A 59 30.17 77.20 -33.40
N ALA A 60 29.26 78.19 -33.42
CA ALA A 60 29.43 79.41 -34.20
C ALA A 60 30.57 80.30 -33.64
N PHE A 61 30.75 80.35 -32.31
CA PHE A 61 31.83 81.10 -31.69
C PHE A 61 33.20 80.45 -31.87
N ALA A 62 33.28 79.11 -32.01
CA ALA A 62 34.54 78.42 -32.31
C ALA A 62 35.17 78.88 -33.64
N GLU A 63 34.35 79.35 -34.60
CA GLU A 63 34.79 79.83 -35.91
C GLU A 63 35.09 81.36 -35.92
N VAL A 64 34.75 82.08 -34.84
CA VAL A 64 34.91 83.54 -34.77
C VAL A 64 36.37 83.95 -34.78
N ASP A 65 37.27 83.21 -34.12
CA ASP A 65 38.69 83.55 -34.09
C ASP A 65 39.30 83.51 -35.50
N GLY A 66 38.98 82.48 -36.28
CA GLY A 66 39.40 82.36 -37.68
C GLY A 66 38.84 83.48 -38.56
N LEU A 67 37.61 83.94 -38.28
CA LEU A 67 37.03 85.09 -38.97
C LEU A 67 37.76 86.39 -38.60
N LEU A 68 38.01 86.63 -37.30
CA LEU A 68 38.64 87.84 -36.78
C LEU A 68 40.08 88.02 -37.28
N GLU A 69 40.82 86.93 -37.49
CA GLU A 69 42.16 86.96 -38.11
C GLU A 69 42.14 87.52 -39.54
N GLN A 70 41.04 87.32 -40.28
CA GLN A 70 40.91 87.70 -41.70
C GLN A 70 40.30 89.10 -41.90
N VAL A 71 39.59 89.63 -40.90
CA VAL A 71 38.90 90.94 -40.99
C VAL A 71 39.85 92.11 -41.32
N PRO A 72 41.06 92.22 -40.71
CA PRO A 72 41.99 93.30 -41.04
C PRO A 72 42.44 93.27 -42.51
N GLY A 73 42.78 92.08 -43.03
CA GLY A 73 43.17 91.91 -44.43
C GLY A 73 42.04 92.23 -45.40
N LEU A 74 40.81 91.89 -45.04
CA LEU A 74 39.61 92.24 -45.82
C LEU A 74 39.33 93.74 -45.83
N ALA A 75 39.50 94.42 -44.68
CA ALA A 75 39.31 95.87 -44.55
C ALA A 75 40.36 96.66 -45.33
N GLU A 76 41.62 96.21 -45.30
CA GLU A 76 42.71 96.78 -46.10
C GLU A 76 42.48 96.59 -47.61
N ALA A 77 42.10 95.38 -48.05
CA ALA A 77 41.84 95.07 -49.45
C ALA A 77 40.66 95.86 -50.02
N ALA A 78 39.67 96.22 -49.20
CA ALA A 78 38.52 97.01 -49.61
C ALA A 78 38.75 98.53 -49.57
N VAL A 79 39.92 99.00 -49.14
CA VAL A 79 40.22 100.42 -48.88
C VAL A 79 39.16 101.02 -47.94
N ALA A 80 38.79 100.26 -46.91
CA ALA A 80 37.80 100.71 -45.94
C ALA A 80 38.36 101.91 -45.16
N GLY A 81 37.59 103.00 -45.05
CA GLY A 81 37.98 104.17 -44.27
C GLY A 81 38.11 103.85 -42.77
N VAL A 82 38.84 104.70 -42.04
CA VAL A 82 39.17 104.53 -40.61
C VAL A 82 37.94 104.19 -39.74
N GLU A 83 36.79 104.83 -40.01
CA GLU A 83 35.54 104.60 -39.26
C GLU A 83 35.01 103.17 -39.37
N VAL A 84 35.19 102.52 -40.53
CA VAL A 84 34.74 101.14 -40.76
C VAL A 84 35.66 100.16 -40.03
N THR A 85 36.97 100.40 -40.07
CA THR A 85 37.97 99.60 -39.35
C THR A 85 37.77 99.70 -37.84
N GLU A 86 37.51 100.90 -37.30
CA GLU A 86 37.20 101.09 -35.88
C GLU A 86 35.88 100.42 -35.46
N TYR A 87 34.87 100.43 -36.32
CA TYR A 87 33.62 99.71 -36.07
C TYR A 87 33.85 98.20 -36.01
N LEU A 88 34.57 97.65 -36.99
CA LEU A 88 34.88 96.21 -37.04
C LEU A 88 35.72 95.77 -35.85
N ASN A 89 36.73 96.55 -35.45
CA ASN A 89 37.54 96.26 -34.26
C ASN A 89 36.72 96.29 -32.96
N ARG A 90 35.75 97.20 -32.83
CA ARG A 90 34.84 97.22 -31.66
C ARG A 90 33.91 96.00 -31.62
N GLN A 91 33.40 95.59 -32.78
CA GLN A 91 32.58 94.37 -32.87
C GLN A 91 33.41 93.11 -32.59
N ALA A 92 34.64 93.06 -33.11
CA ALA A 92 35.60 91.99 -32.83
C ALA A 92 35.85 91.85 -31.32
N GLY A 93 36.19 92.95 -30.63
CA GLY A 93 36.39 92.92 -29.18
C GLY A 93 35.13 92.51 -28.40
N THR A 94 33.94 92.84 -28.90
CA THR A 94 32.67 92.41 -28.29
C THR A 94 32.46 90.91 -28.44
N LEU A 95 32.77 90.35 -29.62
CA LEU A 95 32.66 88.91 -29.88
C LEU A 95 33.67 88.11 -29.06
N THR A 96 34.92 88.57 -28.95
CA THR A 96 35.95 87.93 -28.10
C THR A 96 35.51 87.89 -26.64
N ASN A 97 34.99 88.99 -26.09
CA ASN A 97 34.49 89.02 -24.71
C ASN A 97 33.32 88.04 -24.49
N LEU A 98 32.44 87.87 -25.48
CA LEU A 98 31.33 86.92 -25.40
C LEU A 98 31.82 85.46 -25.49
N ALA A 99 32.80 85.18 -26.35
CA ALA A 99 33.44 83.87 -26.43
C ALA A 99 34.14 83.49 -25.12
N ASP A 100 34.81 84.43 -24.47
CA ASP A 100 35.42 84.24 -23.14
C ASP A 100 34.35 83.90 -22.08
N LEU A 101 33.22 84.62 -22.08
CA LEU A 101 32.12 84.37 -21.16
C LEU A 101 31.49 82.98 -21.36
N ILE A 102 31.31 82.55 -22.61
CA ILE A 102 30.80 81.21 -22.93
C ILE A 102 31.79 80.13 -22.49
N THR A 103 33.09 80.35 -22.70
CA THR A 103 34.14 79.43 -22.26
C THR A 103 34.15 79.27 -20.74
N VAL A 104 33.96 80.36 -19.98
CA VAL A 104 33.83 80.29 -18.51
C VAL A 104 32.57 79.52 -18.11
N ALA A 105 31.42 79.83 -18.71
CA ALA A 105 30.17 79.14 -18.42
C ALA A 105 30.24 77.63 -18.74
N ARG A 106 30.95 77.26 -19.80
CA ARG A 106 31.20 75.85 -20.16
C ARG A 106 32.00 75.12 -19.09
N ARG A 107 33.08 75.74 -18.60
CA ARG A 107 33.88 75.14 -17.50
C ARG A 107 33.07 74.99 -16.22
N GLU A 108 32.22 75.96 -15.90
CA GLU A 108 31.30 75.87 -14.76
C GLU A 108 30.28 74.73 -14.95
N HIS A 109 29.73 74.57 -16.15
CA HIS A 109 28.81 73.48 -16.46
C HIS A 109 29.49 72.11 -16.40
N GLU A 110 30.69 71.96 -16.97
CA GLU A 110 31.48 70.73 -16.90
C GLU A 110 31.82 70.35 -15.44
N ALA A 111 32.17 71.34 -14.61
CA ALA A 111 32.40 71.13 -13.18
C ALA A 111 31.13 70.66 -12.45
N LEU A 112 29.98 71.28 -12.73
CA LEU A 112 28.69 70.87 -12.17
C LEU A 112 28.29 69.45 -12.61
N ALA A 113 28.51 69.10 -13.88
CA ALA A 113 28.23 67.76 -14.40
C ALA A 113 29.09 66.69 -13.71
N SER A 114 30.36 67.00 -13.42
CA SER A 114 31.25 66.12 -12.64
C SER A 114 30.72 65.90 -11.22
N VAL A 115 30.30 66.97 -10.54
CA VAL A 115 29.73 66.88 -9.18
C VAL A 115 28.40 66.12 -9.19
N GLU A 116 27.55 66.31 -10.21
CA GLU A 116 26.32 65.53 -10.36
C GLU A 116 26.60 64.04 -10.56
N ALA A 117 27.64 63.70 -11.34
CA ALA A 117 28.07 62.32 -11.51
C ALA A 117 28.54 61.68 -10.20
N GLU A 118 29.37 62.38 -9.42
CA GLU A 118 29.81 61.93 -8.10
C GLU A 118 28.65 61.76 -7.11
N LEU A 119 27.68 62.70 -7.11
CA LEU A 119 26.48 62.61 -6.27
C LEU A 119 25.61 61.40 -6.65
N ARG A 120 25.48 61.10 -7.95
CA ARG A 120 24.74 59.94 -8.42
C ARG A 120 25.40 58.65 -8.00
N GLU A 121 26.71 58.53 -8.17
CA GLU A 121 27.50 57.38 -7.72
C GLU A 121 27.39 57.19 -6.19
N SER A 122 27.50 58.28 -5.43
CA SER A 122 27.33 58.25 -3.97
C SER A 122 25.91 57.82 -3.56
N GLY A 123 24.88 58.24 -4.30
CA GLY A 123 23.50 57.81 -4.07
C GLY A 123 23.27 56.32 -4.35
N GLU A 124 23.91 55.78 -5.40
CA GLU A 124 23.89 54.35 -5.70
C GLU A 124 24.63 53.53 -4.62
N GLU A 125 25.77 54.03 -4.15
CA GLU A 125 26.52 53.42 -3.05
C GLU A 125 25.71 53.43 -1.75
N HIS A 126 25.08 54.55 -1.42
CA HIS A 126 24.19 54.65 -0.25
C HIS A 126 23.05 53.63 -0.31
N THR A 127 22.43 53.48 -1.49
CA THR A 127 21.35 52.49 -1.71
C THR A 127 21.86 51.06 -1.54
N ARG A 128 23.06 50.75 -2.04
CA ARG A 128 23.72 49.45 -1.84
C ARG A 128 23.95 49.15 -0.37
N ILE A 129 24.51 50.11 0.38
CA ILE A 129 24.77 49.99 1.81
C ILE A 129 23.48 49.77 2.60
N LEU A 130 22.38 50.47 2.26
CA LEU A 130 21.09 50.24 2.89
C LEU A 130 20.59 48.80 2.65
N GLY A 131 20.76 48.27 1.44
CA GLY A 131 20.45 46.87 1.14
C GLY A 131 21.25 45.87 1.98
N GLU A 132 22.54 46.12 2.17
CA GLU A 132 23.41 45.29 3.02
C GLU A 132 22.99 45.36 4.50
N ILE A 133 22.63 46.54 5.01
CA ILE A 133 22.13 46.72 6.39
C ILE A 133 20.84 45.93 6.60
N ASP A 134 19.92 45.95 5.65
CA ASP A 134 18.65 45.22 5.78
C ASP A 134 18.84 43.69 5.74
N GLU A 135 19.78 43.19 4.92
CA GLU A 135 20.14 41.78 4.94
C GLU A 135 20.81 41.38 6.27
N LEU A 136 21.71 42.21 6.81
CA LEU A 136 22.29 41.97 8.14
C LEU A 136 21.21 41.90 9.23
N ARG A 137 20.25 42.83 9.23
CA ARG A 137 19.10 42.80 10.16
C ARG A 137 18.22 41.56 9.99
N ARG A 138 18.11 41.04 8.77
CA ARG A 138 17.39 39.78 8.50
C ARG A 138 18.17 38.58 9.07
N LEU A 139 19.48 38.54 8.87
CA LEU A 139 20.34 37.49 9.41
C LEU A 139 20.37 37.50 10.94
N GLU A 140 20.36 38.67 11.58
CA GLU A 140 20.22 38.78 13.04
C GLU A 140 18.89 38.21 13.53
N ARG A 141 17.77 38.56 12.88
CA ARG A 141 16.46 37.98 13.22
C ARG A 141 16.44 36.46 13.07
N LEU A 142 17.08 35.92 12.03
CA LEU A 142 17.21 34.48 11.82
C LEU A 142 18.09 33.82 12.89
N ARG A 143 19.21 34.44 13.26
CA ARG A 143 20.08 33.98 14.34
C ARG A 143 19.31 33.93 15.66
N ASP A 144 18.51 34.94 15.96
CA ASP A 144 17.75 35.04 17.21
C ASP A 144 16.57 34.04 17.25
N ALA A 145 16.03 33.64 16.09
CA ALA A 145 15.00 32.61 15.99
C ALA A 145 15.55 31.16 16.08
N LEU A 146 16.85 30.97 15.82
CA LEU A 146 17.50 29.67 15.73
C LEU A 146 17.46 28.85 17.05
N PRO A 147 17.68 29.45 18.24
CA PRO A 147 17.51 28.74 19.51
C PRO A 147 16.10 28.20 19.73
N ALA A 148 15.06 28.98 19.41
CA ALA A 148 13.67 28.53 19.54
C ALA A 148 13.36 27.36 18.61
N LEU A 149 13.88 27.38 17.37
CA LEU A 149 13.79 26.26 16.43
C LEU A 149 14.52 25.01 16.94
N ARG A 150 15.71 25.16 17.54
CA ARG A 150 16.44 24.04 18.17
C ARG A 150 15.66 23.45 19.34
N GLU A 151 15.10 24.28 20.20
CA GLU A 151 14.27 23.83 21.32
C GLU A 151 13.01 23.09 20.85
N GLN A 152 12.35 23.59 19.80
CA GLN A 152 11.23 22.89 19.16
C GLN A 152 11.65 21.54 18.59
N HIS A 153 12.79 21.47 17.91
CA HIS A 153 13.32 20.22 17.36
C HIS A 153 13.63 19.20 18.45
N GLU A 154 14.32 19.61 19.52
CA GLU A 154 14.59 18.76 20.68
C GLU A 154 13.30 18.32 21.38
N SER A 155 12.30 19.19 21.50
CA SER A 155 11.00 18.83 22.06
C SER A 155 10.26 17.81 21.20
N LEU A 156 10.33 17.91 19.88
CA LEU A 156 9.73 16.93 18.97
C LEU A 156 10.46 15.59 19.04
N ASN A 157 11.79 15.59 19.09
CA ASN A 157 12.57 14.36 19.25
C ASN A 157 12.25 13.66 20.59
N ARG A 158 12.18 14.40 21.69
CA ARG A 158 11.75 13.88 23.00
C ARG A 158 10.35 13.24 22.93
N ARG A 159 9.41 13.87 22.22
CA ARG A 159 8.06 13.32 22.01
C ARG A 159 8.08 12.04 21.17
N LEU A 160 8.91 12.00 20.12
CA LEU A 160 9.10 10.81 19.29
C LEU A 160 9.68 9.66 20.11
N GLU A 161 10.75 9.88 20.86
CA GLU A 161 11.35 8.86 21.74
C GLU A 161 10.34 8.34 22.77
N ALA A 162 9.57 9.25 23.38
CA ALA A 162 8.52 8.89 24.32
C ALA A 162 7.37 8.08 23.68
N MET A 163 7.14 8.18 22.37
CA MET A 163 6.17 7.36 21.64
C MET A 163 6.74 6.01 21.20
N VAL A 164 8.03 5.93 20.88
CA VAL A 164 8.67 4.69 20.42
C VAL A 164 8.79 3.66 21.55
N SER A 165 9.09 4.08 22.79
CA SER A 165 9.21 3.18 23.94
C SER A 165 7.94 2.37 24.24
N PRO A 166 6.74 2.99 24.39
CA PRO A 166 5.51 2.24 24.66
C PRO A 166 5.08 1.38 23.47
N VAL A 167 5.40 1.75 22.24
CA VAL A 167 5.14 0.90 21.06
C VAL A 167 5.99 -0.35 21.09
N ALA A 168 7.29 -0.24 21.40
CA ALA A 168 8.18 -1.39 21.53
C ALA A 168 7.79 -2.31 22.71
N GLU A 169 7.32 -1.74 23.82
CA GLU A 169 6.78 -2.51 24.96
C GLU A 169 5.47 -3.22 24.60
N ALA A 170 4.56 -2.55 23.90
CA ALA A 170 3.32 -3.15 23.42
C ALA A 170 3.58 -4.28 22.41
N GLU A 171 4.52 -4.11 21.49
CA GLU A 171 4.95 -5.17 20.55
C GLU A 171 5.52 -6.38 21.29
N ARG A 172 6.40 -6.19 22.28
CA ARG A 172 6.91 -7.30 23.11
C ARG A 172 5.79 -8.01 23.87
N ALA A 173 4.87 -7.26 24.47
CA ALA A 173 3.73 -7.84 25.19
C ALA A 173 2.81 -8.65 24.24
N LEU A 174 2.63 -8.19 23.00
CA LEU A 174 1.91 -8.93 21.97
C LEU A 174 2.62 -10.23 21.58
N TYR A 175 3.95 -10.19 21.38
CA TYR A 175 4.73 -11.40 21.10
C TYR A 175 4.66 -12.41 22.24
N GLU A 176 4.83 -11.98 23.50
CA GLU A 176 4.68 -12.85 24.67
C GLU A 176 3.28 -13.44 24.80
N THR A 177 2.25 -12.65 24.50
CA THR A 177 0.86 -13.13 24.55
C THR A 177 0.59 -14.14 23.43
N ALA A 178 1.09 -13.88 22.22
CA ALA A 178 0.98 -14.80 21.09
C ALA A 178 1.68 -16.14 21.40
N ASP A 179 2.88 -16.10 21.99
CA ASP A 179 3.62 -17.31 22.37
C ASP A 179 2.86 -18.13 23.45
N LYS A 180 2.29 -17.46 24.46
CA LYS A 180 1.41 -18.11 25.45
C LYS A 180 0.18 -18.76 24.82
N VAL A 181 -0.43 -18.12 23.82
CA VAL A 181 -1.59 -18.69 23.10
C VAL A 181 -1.18 -19.93 22.31
N VAL A 182 -0.02 -19.90 21.65
CA VAL A 182 0.52 -21.06 20.93
C VAL A 182 0.78 -22.21 21.90
N LEU A 183 1.46 -21.96 23.02
CA LEU A 183 1.75 -22.97 24.04
C LEU A 183 0.46 -23.56 24.64
N LEU A 184 -0.50 -22.72 25.03
CA LEU A 184 -1.77 -23.17 25.59
C LEU A 184 -2.61 -23.93 24.54
N SER A 185 -2.53 -23.55 23.27
CA SER A 185 -3.19 -24.31 22.19
C SER A 185 -2.57 -25.69 21.99
N ALA A 186 -1.24 -25.81 22.09
CA ALA A 186 -0.53 -27.08 21.99
C ALA A 186 -0.83 -28.00 23.19
N GLU A 187 -0.89 -27.45 24.41
CA GLU A 187 -1.30 -28.18 25.62
C GLU A 187 -2.74 -28.70 25.49
N ARG A 188 -3.66 -27.87 24.98
CA ARG A 188 -5.07 -28.27 24.76
C ARG A 188 -5.21 -29.36 23.70
N LEU A 189 -4.39 -29.33 22.65
CA LEU A 189 -4.37 -30.39 21.64
C LEU A 189 -3.82 -31.70 22.22
N ALA A 190 -2.79 -31.64 23.07
CA ALA A 190 -2.25 -32.83 23.74
C ALA A 190 -3.26 -33.47 24.70
N ASP A 191 -3.97 -32.67 25.51
CA ASP A 191 -5.03 -33.14 26.42
C ASP A 191 -6.21 -33.76 25.64
N LEU A 192 -6.57 -33.16 24.51
CA LEU A 192 -7.62 -33.68 23.64
C LEU A 192 -7.21 -35.00 22.96
N ASP A 193 -5.97 -35.12 22.50
CA ASP A 193 -5.44 -36.37 21.94
C ASP A 193 -5.43 -37.48 23.00
N GLU A 194 -4.96 -37.21 24.22
CA GLU A 194 -5.01 -38.17 25.32
C GLU A 194 -6.45 -38.61 25.61
N ARG A 195 -7.41 -37.66 25.66
CA ARG A 195 -8.81 -37.97 25.89
C ARG A 195 -9.41 -38.81 24.76
N ILE A 196 -9.05 -38.56 23.50
CA ILE A 196 -9.45 -39.38 22.35
C ILE A 196 -8.89 -40.80 22.50
N GLN A 197 -7.61 -40.96 22.83
CA GLN A 197 -6.99 -42.26 23.05
C GLN A 197 -7.67 -43.03 24.18
N GLN A 198 -8.01 -42.37 25.29
CA GLN A 198 -8.75 -42.98 26.40
C GLN A 198 -10.16 -43.44 25.99
N VAL A 199 -10.87 -42.65 25.17
CA VAL A 199 -12.21 -43.02 24.67
C VAL A 199 -12.12 -44.19 23.68
N LEU A 200 -11.14 -44.18 22.76
CA LEU A 200 -10.91 -45.29 21.83
C LEU A 200 -10.55 -46.58 22.58
N ALA A 201 -9.69 -46.49 23.61
CA ALA A 201 -9.37 -47.65 24.45
C ALA A 201 -10.59 -48.18 25.22
N LYS A 202 -11.48 -47.31 25.69
CA LYS A 202 -12.75 -47.73 26.31
C LYS A 202 -13.69 -48.39 25.31
N LEU A 203 -13.79 -47.86 24.09
CA LEU A 203 -14.59 -48.45 23.02
C LEU A 203 -14.08 -49.84 22.66
N GLN A 204 -12.77 -50.00 22.46
CA GLN A 204 -12.14 -51.29 22.16
C GLN A 204 -12.38 -52.33 23.26
N ARG A 205 -12.31 -51.92 24.55
CA ARG A 205 -12.64 -52.82 25.67
C ARG A 205 -14.12 -53.21 25.64
N SER A 206 -15.02 -52.26 25.41
CA SER A 206 -16.45 -52.57 25.32
C SER A 206 -16.75 -53.49 24.13
N GLU A 207 -16.11 -53.31 22.98
CA GLU A 207 -16.25 -54.20 21.82
C GLU A 207 -15.76 -55.62 22.13
N ALA A 208 -14.61 -55.75 22.84
CA ALA A 208 -14.11 -57.03 23.29
C ALA A 208 -15.06 -57.71 24.28
N ASP A 209 -15.61 -56.96 25.24
CA ASP A 209 -16.60 -57.46 26.20
C ASP A 209 -17.87 -57.93 25.48
N TRP A 210 -18.38 -57.17 24.50
CA TRP A 210 -19.53 -57.57 23.69
C TRP A 210 -19.26 -58.84 22.87
N ALA A 211 -18.08 -58.96 22.26
CA ALA A 211 -17.69 -60.15 21.51
C ALA A 211 -17.62 -61.39 22.42
N GLU A 212 -17.14 -61.24 23.66
CA GLU A 212 -17.10 -62.33 24.62
C GLU A 212 -18.49 -62.72 25.11
N GLN A 213 -19.37 -61.74 25.38
CA GLN A 213 -20.77 -62.02 25.74
C GLN A 213 -21.52 -62.73 24.61
N ASP A 214 -21.26 -62.37 23.35
CA ASP A 214 -21.88 -63.03 22.19
C ASP A 214 -21.40 -64.48 22.04
N ARG A 215 -20.11 -64.75 22.29
CA ARG A 215 -19.57 -66.13 22.36
C ARG A 215 -20.22 -66.93 23.47
N LEU A 216 -20.29 -66.39 24.69
CA LEU A 216 -20.91 -67.05 25.84
C LEU A 216 -22.38 -67.36 25.57
N ARG A 217 -23.09 -66.45 24.92
CA ARG A 217 -24.47 -66.65 24.48
C ARG A 217 -24.58 -67.76 23.44
N ALA A 218 -23.74 -67.75 22.40
CA ALA A 218 -23.74 -68.79 21.37
C ALA A 218 -23.46 -70.19 21.96
N ASP A 219 -22.53 -70.28 22.91
CA ASP A 219 -22.24 -71.51 23.65
C ASP A 219 -23.43 -71.96 24.51
N ALA A 220 -24.08 -71.04 25.22
CA ALA A 220 -25.26 -71.32 26.02
C ALA A 220 -26.44 -71.79 25.15
N GLU A 221 -26.68 -71.14 24.01
CA GLU A 221 -27.70 -71.56 23.04
C GLU A 221 -27.39 -72.96 22.49
N THR A 222 -26.13 -73.27 22.21
CA THR A 222 -25.71 -74.60 21.76
C THR A 222 -25.95 -75.66 22.83
N LYS A 223 -25.57 -75.39 24.09
CA LYS A 223 -25.84 -76.27 25.24
C LYS A 223 -27.33 -76.48 25.47
N LEU A 224 -28.15 -75.43 25.33
CA LEU A 224 -29.60 -75.52 25.46
C LEU A 224 -30.23 -76.36 24.35
N ARG A 225 -29.77 -76.21 23.09
CA ARG A 225 -30.20 -77.07 21.98
C ARG A 225 -29.83 -78.53 22.23
N GLN A 226 -28.61 -78.81 22.73
CA GLN A 226 -28.18 -80.16 23.09
C GLN A 226 -29.06 -80.75 24.20
N LYS A 227 -29.31 -80.01 25.28
CA LYS A 227 -30.17 -80.47 26.39
C LYS A 227 -31.61 -80.70 25.94
N ASN A 228 -32.17 -79.84 25.10
CA ASN A 228 -33.51 -80.05 24.53
C ASN A 228 -33.56 -81.30 23.65
N ALA A 229 -32.53 -81.56 22.84
CA ALA A 229 -32.44 -82.79 22.06
C ALA A 229 -32.35 -84.04 22.96
N GLU A 230 -31.59 -83.97 24.06
CA GLU A 230 -31.57 -85.02 25.10
C GLU A 230 -32.95 -85.22 25.73
N TYR A 231 -33.64 -84.15 26.11
CA TYR A 231 -34.99 -84.22 26.69
C TYR A 231 -36.01 -84.84 25.73
N GLU A 232 -36.01 -84.46 24.46
CA GLU A 232 -36.89 -85.07 23.44
C GLU A 232 -36.55 -86.55 23.22
N LYS A 233 -35.27 -86.93 23.30
CA LYS A 233 -34.85 -88.33 23.26
C LYS A 233 -35.37 -89.11 24.49
N LEU A 234 -35.17 -88.59 25.69
CA LEU A 234 -35.70 -89.24 26.92
C LEU A 234 -37.23 -89.32 26.92
N ARG A 235 -37.90 -88.32 26.35
CA ARG A 235 -39.35 -88.30 26.21
C ARG A 235 -39.82 -89.41 25.26
N THR A 236 -39.21 -89.52 24.07
CA THR A 236 -39.55 -90.58 23.11
C THR A 236 -39.24 -91.98 23.68
N GLU A 237 -38.15 -92.15 24.42
CA GLU A 237 -37.85 -93.38 25.16
C GLU A 237 -38.92 -93.71 26.21
N ARG A 238 -39.32 -92.74 27.04
CA ARG A 238 -40.39 -92.92 28.04
C ARG A 238 -41.74 -93.25 27.41
N GLU A 239 -42.12 -92.56 26.33
CA GLU A 239 -43.35 -92.83 25.58
C GLU A 239 -43.30 -94.25 24.98
N GLY A 240 -42.15 -94.68 24.47
CA GLY A 240 -41.91 -96.05 24.00
C GLY A 240 -42.08 -97.10 25.11
N VAL A 241 -41.51 -96.87 26.29
CA VAL A 241 -41.67 -97.77 27.46
C VAL A 241 -43.12 -97.83 27.93
N LEU A 242 -43.82 -96.69 28.00
CA LEU A 242 -45.24 -96.66 28.36
C LEU A 242 -46.12 -97.38 27.34
N ALA A 243 -45.82 -97.27 26.04
CA ALA A 243 -46.52 -98.01 25.00
C ALA A 243 -46.29 -99.53 25.15
N ALA A 244 -45.05 -99.97 25.40
CA ALA A 244 -44.74 -101.37 25.66
C ALA A 244 -45.45 -101.91 26.92
N LEU A 245 -45.48 -101.13 28.02
CA LEU A 245 -46.20 -101.50 29.24
C LEU A 245 -47.72 -101.61 29.02
N ARG A 246 -48.33 -100.70 28.24
CA ARG A 246 -49.75 -100.80 27.87
C ARG A 246 -50.02 -102.06 27.05
N GLN A 247 -49.16 -102.37 26.08
CA GLN A 247 -49.27 -103.58 25.29
C GLN A 247 -49.15 -104.84 26.16
N HIS A 248 -48.25 -104.86 27.15
CA HIS A 248 -48.16 -105.95 28.12
C HIS A 248 -49.43 -106.05 28.99
N ALA A 249 -49.95 -104.93 29.49
CA ALA A 249 -51.19 -104.93 30.27
C ALA A 249 -52.41 -105.39 29.47
N GLU A 250 -52.48 -105.07 28.17
CA GLU A 250 -53.51 -105.59 27.25
C GLU A 250 -53.37 -107.11 27.07
N ILE A 251 -52.15 -107.62 26.86
CA ILE A 251 -51.88 -109.07 26.77
C ILE A 251 -52.26 -109.77 28.07
N ASP A 252 -51.89 -109.20 29.23
CA ASP A 252 -52.24 -109.77 30.53
C ASP A 252 -53.76 -109.74 30.78
N GLY A 253 -54.45 -108.70 30.32
CA GLY A 253 -55.91 -108.62 30.32
C GLY A 253 -56.54 -109.72 29.46
N ASP A 254 -56.07 -109.87 28.22
CA ASP A 254 -56.50 -110.94 27.30
C ASP A 254 -56.25 -112.33 27.91
N LEU A 255 -55.11 -112.52 28.59
CA LEU A 255 -54.78 -113.77 29.28
C LEU A 255 -55.73 -114.02 30.46
N LEU A 256 -56.03 -113.00 31.27
CA LEU A 256 -56.97 -113.10 32.38
C LEU A 256 -58.40 -113.39 31.89
N ASP A 257 -58.84 -112.75 30.80
CA ASP A 257 -60.15 -113.00 30.18
C ASP A 257 -60.23 -114.42 29.62
N ARG A 258 -59.16 -114.93 29.00
CA ARG A 258 -59.07 -116.32 28.55
C ARG A 258 -59.07 -117.31 29.71
N ILE A 259 -58.38 -116.99 30.81
CA ILE A 259 -58.41 -117.80 32.04
C ILE A 259 -59.80 -117.79 32.69
N ALA A 260 -60.50 -116.66 32.66
CA ALA A 260 -61.87 -116.54 33.16
C ALA A 260 -62.87 -117.31 32.28
N ALA A 261 -62.72 -117.27 30.96
CA ALA A 261 -63.52 -118.05 30.01
C ALA A 261 -63.32 -119.57 30.15
N ALA A 262 -62.13 -120.01 30.61
CA ALA A 262 -61.84 -121.42 30.89
C ALA A 262 -62.54 -121.97 32.17
N ARG A 263 -63.26 -121.13 32.92
CA ARG A 263 -63.90 -121.51 34.19
C ARG A 263 -65.12 -122.44 34.02
N ASP A 264 -65.70 -122.53 32.81
CA ASP A 264 -66.97 -123.23 32.54
C ASP A 264 -66.88 -124.59 31.78
N GLY A 265 -65.69 -125.16 31.54
CA GLY A 265 -65.52 -126.47 30.84
C GLY A 265 -65.36 -127.69 31.76
N THR A 266 -65.47 -128.93 31.30
CA THR A 266 -65.21 -130.16 32.11
C THR A 266 -63.72 -130.37 32.44
N ALA A 267 -63.39 -130.91 33.62
CA ALA A 267 -62.05 -130.88 34.24
C ALA A 267 -60.90 -131.52 33.42
N LEU A 268 -61.18 -132.41 32.46
CA LEU A 268 -60.15 -133.06 31.64
C LEU A 268 -59.78 -132.27 30.38
N ASP A 269 -60.73 -131.57 29.76
CA ASP A 269 -60.46 -130.66 28.63
C ASP A 269 -59.75 -129.38 29.10
N ARG A 270 -60.02 -128.96 30.35
CA ARG A 270 -59.31 -127.87 31.03
C ARG A 270 -57.80 -128.08 31.10
N VAL A 271 -57.34 -129.29 31.42
CA VAL A 271 -55.90 -129.57 31.54
C VAL A 271 -55.23 -129.61 30.15
N ARG A 272 -55.92 -130.08 29.12
CA ARG A 272 -55.36 -130.17 27.76
C ARG A 272 -55.31 -128.80 27.05
N SER A 273 -56.33 -127.96 27.21
CA SER A 273 -56.30 -126.57 26.69
C SER A 273 -55.25 -125.75 27.43
N VAL A 274 -55.24 -125.75 28.76
CA VAL A 274 -54.26 -124.97 29.55
C VAL A 274 -52.82 -125.36 29.22
N VAL A 275 -52.50 -126.64 29.00
CA VAL A 275 -51.14 -127.06 28.59
C VAL A 275 -50.81 -126.63 27.16
N THR A 276 -51.78 -126.64 26.24
CA THR A 276 -51.56 -126.18 24.85
C THR A 276 -51.40 -124.65 24.79
N ASP A 277 -52.17 -123.93 25.61
CA ASP A 277 -52.15 -122.48 25.71
C ASP A 277 -50.89 -121.98 26.45
N ILE A 278 -50.42 -122.69 27.48
CA ILE A 278 -49.12 -122.43 28.12
C ILE A 278 -47.99 -122.63 27.10
N LYS A 279 -48.06 -123.66 26.26
CA LYS A 279 -47.05 -123.90 25.22
C LYS A 279 -47.05 -122.77 24.17
N ALA A 280 -48.22 -122.37 23.69
CA ALA A 280 -48.35 -121.27 22.73
C ALA A 280 -47.89 -119.93 23.33
N SER A 281 -48.21 -119.67 24.60
CA SER A 281 -47.73 -118.50 25.33
C SER A 281 -46.20 -118.53 25.51
N LEU A 282 -45.61 -119.69 25.78
CA LEU A 282 -44.16 -119.82 25.87
C LEU A 282 -43.50 -119.57 24.51
N ASP A 283 -44.03 -120.12 23.42
CA ASP A 283 -43.52 -119.91 22.07
C ASP A 283 -43.61 -118.43 21.65
N GLN A 284 -44.65 -117.72 22.10
CA GLN A 284 -44.84 -116.30 21.83
C GLN A 284 -43.90 -115.42 22.66
N VAL A 285 -43.65 -115.79 23.93
CA VAL A 285 -42.63 -115.14 24.77
C VAL A 285 -41.23 -115.38 24.20
N ASP A 286 -40.92 -116.60 23.75
CA ASP A 286 -39.65 -116.92 23.09
C ASP A 286 -39.47 -116.13 21.79
N ALA A 287 -40.52 -115.95 20.99
CA ALA A 287 -40.46 -115.15 19.76
C ALA A 287 -40.26 -113.65 20.08
N ALA A 288 -40.93 -113.12 21.09
CA ALA A 288 -40.77 -111.73 21.52
C ALA A 288 -39.38 -111.47 22.11
N LEU A 289 -38.85 -112.41 22.91
CA LEU A 289 -37.49 -112.35 23.43
C LEU A 289 -36.46 -112.42 22.29
N ARG A 290 -36.68 -113.28 21.29
CA ARG A 290 -35.80 -113.39 20.12
C ARG A 290 -35.79 -112.10 19.29
N ASP A 291 -36.95 -111.49 19.04
CA ASP A 291 -37.03 -110.20 18.33
C ASP A 291 -36.41 -109.05 19.15
N ALA A 292 -36.59 -109.03 20.47
CA ALA A 292 -35.95 -108.05 21.34
C ALA A 292 -34.41 -108.21 21.35
N LEU A 293 -33.91 -109.44 21.38
CA LEU A 293 -32.48 -109.75 21.23
C LEU A 293 -31.94 -109.32 19.86
N ASP A 294 -32.65 -109.60 18.78
CA ASP A 294 -32.26 -109.20 17.42
C ASP A 294 -32.24 -107.67 17.24
N ARG A 295 -33.17 -106.94 17.89
CA ARG A 295 -33.14 -105.47 17.93
C ARG A 295 -31.96 -104.95 18.74
N TYR A 296 -31.65 -105.58 19.87
CA TYR A 296 -30.50 -105.21 20.69
C TYR A 296 -29.17 -105.44 19.95
N VAL A 297 -29.04 -106.59 19.26
CA VAL A 297 -27.86 -106.88 18.42
C VAL A 297 -27.73 -105.85 17.29
N ARG A 298 -28.81 -105.53 16.57
CA ARG A 298 -28.80 -104.46 15.54
C ARG A 298 -28.40 -103.11 16.10
N PHE A 299 -28.95 -102.72 17.26
CA PHE A 299 -28.60 -101.48 17.92
C PHE A 299 -27.12 -101.44 18.32
N VAL A 300 -26.56 -102.53 18.84
CA VAL A 300 -25.14 -102.63 19.17
C VAL A 300 -24.26 -102.59 17.91
N GLU A 301 -24.65 -103.24 16.82
CA GLU A 301 -23.90 -103.20 15.55
C GLU A 301 -23.94 -101.82 14.88
N GLU A 302 -25.08 -101.15 14.89
CA GLU A 302 -25.21 -99.77 14.38
C GLU A 302 -24.38 -98.80 15.22
N ASN A 303 -24.41 -98.90 16.55
CA ASN A 303 -23.59 -98.04 17.41
C ASN A 303 -22.10 -98.40 17.37
N ARG A 304 -21.73 -99.65 17.11
CA ARG A 304 -20.32 -100.07 16.94
C ARG A 304 -19.74 -99.55 15.61
N LYS A 305 -20.56 -99.26 14.60
CA LYS A 305 -20.12 -98.64 13.33
C LYS A 305 -19.93 -97.12 13.40
N VAL A 306 -20.37 -96.46 14.48
CA VAL A 306 -20.33 -94.99 14.64
C VAL A 306 -19.12 -94.50 15.47
N LEU A 307 -18.18 -95.40 15.80
CA LEU A 307 -16.83 -95.01 16.27
C LEU A 307 -15.77 -95.30 15.19
N PRO A 308 -15.70 -94.53 14.09
CA PRO A 308 -14.44 -94.35 13.42
C PRO A 308 -13.52 -93.57 14.38
N TRP A 309 -12.57 -94.28 14.98
CA TRP A 309 -11.34 -93.68 15.46
C TRP A 309 -10.74 -92.89 14.30
N ARG A 310 -10.89 -91.57 14.36
CA ARG A 310 -10.12 -90.65 13.54
C ARG A 310 -8.74 -90.59 14.18
N ASP A 311 -7.86 -91.46 13.71
CA ASP A 311 -6.43 -91.23 13.75
C ASP A 311 -6.14 -90.11 12.75
N GLU A 312 -5.83 -88.91 13.24
CA GLU A 312 -5.07 -87.93 12.46
C GLU A 312 -3.87 -87.47 13.32
N PRO A 313 -2.63 -87.63 12.83
CA PRO A 313 -1.40 -87.14 13.45
C PRO A 313 -1.21 -85.62 13.33
#